data_AF-A0A938AG91-F1
#
_entry.id   AF-A0A938AG91-F1
#
_cell.length_a   1.000
_cell.length_b   1.000
_cell.length_c   1.000
_cell.angle_alpha   90.00
_cell.angle_beta   90.00
_cell.angle_gamma   90.00
#
_symmetry.space_group_name_H-M   'P 1'
#
loop_
_entity.id
_entity.type
_entity.pdbx_description
1 polymer ?
#
loop_
_entity_poly.entity_id
_entity_poly.type
_entity_poly.pdbx_seq_one_letter_code
_entity_poly.pdbx_strand_id
1 'polypeptide(L)'
;MSTRKLILTALLCGIVIMIAGGVKLFQVSSEESEVQVLTLGTDAKLGDMTVTVTDIIDSADALLVSVTMVGVDGADAQEGWRLLADGQVTESIELPTGVGVPCGTVTSSAPMSCTIAFVRVDSSPVVAYLRAGEQFQWSA
;
A
#
# COMPACT_ATOMS: atom_id res chain seq x y z
N MET A 1 31.87 -5.77 47.84
CA MET A 1 31.19 -5.03 46.74
C MET A 1 30.83 -3.65 47.26
N SER A 2 31.17 -2.58 46.53
CA SER A 2 30.89 -1.20 46.95
C SER A 2 29.55 -0.75 46.36
N THR A 3 28.65 -0.19 47.16
CA THR A 3 27.38 0.43 46.75
C THR A 3 27.56 1.43 45.60
N ARG A 4 28.71 2.10 45.55
CA ARG A 4 29.10 3.01 44.46
C ARG A 4 29.25 2.30 43.11
N LYS A 5 29.70 1.04 43.09
CA LYS A 5 29.79 0.22 41.87
C LYS A 5 28.40 -0.25 41.41
N LEU A 6 27.49 -0.56 42.33
CA LEU A 6 26.11 -0.96 42.00
C LEU A 6 25.32 0.17 41.34
N ILE A 7 25.42 1.39 41.87
CA ILE A 7 24.73 2.57 41.30
C ILE A 7 25.23 2.87 39.89
N LEU A 8 26.54 2.79 39.66
CA LEU A 8 27.15 3.00 38.34
C LEU A 8 26.66 1.99 37.29
N THR A 9 26.52 0.72 37.67
CA THR A 9 26.02 -0.32 36.76
C THR A 9 24.54 -0.12 36.40
N ALA A 10 23.71 0.28 37.36
CA ALA A 10 22.29 0.56 37.11
C ALA A 10 22.10 1.77 36.17
N LEU A 11 22.87 2.83 36.36
CA LEU A 11 22.86 4.04 35.52
C LEU A 11 23.29 3.72 34.08
N LEU A 12 24.34 2.91 33.92
CA LEU A 12 24.80 2.46 32.61
C LEU A 12 23.72 1.63 31.89
N CYS A 13 23.07 0.70 32.59
CA CYS A 13 21.96 -0.07 32.02
C CYS A 13 20.82 0.83 31.54
N GLY A 14 20.42 1.84 32.33
CA GLY A 14 19.37 2.79 31.94
C GLY A 14 19.72 3.57 30.68
N ILE A 15 20.97 4.04 30.57
CA ILE A 15 21.45 4.77 29.39
C ILE A 15 21.44 3.88 28.14
N VAL A 16 21.88 2.63 28.26
CA VAL A 16 21.90 1.68 27.14
C VAL A 16 20.48 1.40 26.61
N ILE A 17 19.50 1.26 27.50
CA ILE A 17 18.09 1.06 27.11
C ILE A 17 17.54 2.30 26.39
N MET A 18 17.82 3.51 26.90
CA MET A 18 17.39 4.75 26.24
C MET A 18 18.01 4.93 24.85
N ILE A 19 19.29 4.60 24.68
CA ILE A 19 19.95 4.69 23.36
C ILE A 19 19.33 3.70 22.39
N ALA A 20 19.09 2.45 22.81
CA ALA A 20 18.46 1.44 21.95
C ALA A 20 17.05 1.86 21.49
N GLY A 21 16.24 2.40 22.40
CA GLY A 21 14.92 2.95 22.07
C GLY A 21 15.00 4.17 21.15
N GLY A 22 15.92 5.10 21.44
CA GLY A 22 16.14 6.32 20.66
C GLY A 22 16.57 6.03 19.22
N VAL A 23 17.46 5.06 19.00
CA VAL A 23 17.89 4.65 17.65
C VAL A 23 16.73 4.06 16.86
N LYS A 24 15.86 3.24 17.48
CA LYS A 24 14.69 2.68 16.80
C LYS A 24 13.66 3.74 16.43
N LEU A 25 13.40 4.70 17.30
CA LEU A 25 12.53 5.83 17.00
C LEU A 25 13.11 6.71 15.90
N PHE A 26 14.43 6.93 15.91
CA PHE A 26 15.11 7.71 14.86
C PHE A 26 15.10 7.00 13.50
N GLN A 27 15.26 5.68 13.47
CA GLN A 27 15.11 4.87 12.25
C GLN A 27 13.69 5.00 11.67
N VAL A 28 12.66 4.78 12.49
CA VAL A 28 11.25 4.92 12.07
C VAL A 28 10.93 6.35 11.61
N SER A 29 11.50 7.37 12.26
CA SER A 29 11.30 8.77 11.84
C SER A 29 12.03 9.10 10.53
N SER A 30 13.06 8.35 10.17
CA SER A 30 13.81 8.54 8.92
C SER A 30 13.22 7.73 7.77
N GLU A 31 12.50 6.64 8.07
CA GLU A 31 11.66 5.89 7.14
C GLU A 31 10.34 6.64 6.93
N GLU A 32 10.42 7.82 6.32
CA GLU A 32 9.24 8.57 5.88
C GLU A 32 8.64 7.83 4.67
N SER A 33 7.84 6.81 4.94
CA SER A 33 6.86 6.31 3.96
C SER A 33 5.77 7.35 3.85
N GLU A 34 6.08 8.48 3.20
CA GLU A 34 5.08 9.47 2.81
C GLU A 34 4.12 8.76 1.87
N VAL A 35 2.88 8.60 2.34
CA VAL A 35 1.81 7.99 1.55
C VAL A 35 1.46 8.97 0.44
N GLN A 36 2.05 8.77 -0.73
CA GLN A 36 1.83 9.63 -1.89
C GLN A 36 0.45 9.34 -2.48
N VAL A 37 -0.40 10.36 -2.50
CA VAL A 37 -1.65 10.37 -3.25
C VAL A 37 -1.37 10.88 -4.66
N LEU A 38 -1.50 9.99 -5.63
CA LEU A 38 -1.24 10.24 -7.04
C LEU A 38 -2.51 10.62 -7.77
N THR A 39 -2.36 11.45 -8.80
CA THR A 39 -3.42 11.72 -9.77
C THR A 39 -3.60 10.50 -10.68
N LEU A 40 -4.84 10.22 -11.09
CA LEU A 40 -5.15 9.21 -12.09
C LEU A 40 -4.31 9.43 -13.36
N GLY A 41 -3.88 8.32 -13.97
CA GLY A 41 -2.99 8.29 -15.14
C GLY A 41 -1.50 8.44 -14.81
N THR A 42 -1.12 8.62 -13.54
CA THR A 42 0.27 8.70 -13.12
C THR A 42 0.85 7.30 -12.90
N ASP A 43 1.99 7.02 -13.52
CA ASP A 43 2.76 5.79 -13.30
C ASP A 43 3.40 5.81 -11.91
N ALA A 44 3.16 4.77 -11.12
CA ALA A 44 3.78 4.55 -9.83
C ALA A 44 4.64 3.29 -9.88
N LYS A 45 5.86 3.37 -9.37
CA LYS A 45 6.74 2.20 -9.23
C LYS A 45 6.78 1.76 -7.77
N LEU A 46 6.28 0.55 -7.50
CA LEU A 46 6.29 -0.10 -6.19
C LEU A 46 7.15 -1.37 -6.29
N GLY A 47 8.36 -1.32 -5.72
CA GLY A 47 9.40 -2.32 -5.91
C GLY A 47 9.71 -2.52 -7.40
N ASP A 48 9.44 -3.73 -7.88
CA ASP A 48 9.69 -4.13 -9.28
C ASP A 48 8.46 -3.98 -10.18
N MET A 49 7.34 -3.47 -9.66
CA MET A 49 6.10 -3.31 -10.41
C MET A 49 5.81 -1.85 -10.72
N THR A 50 5.43 -1.57 -11.97
CA THR A 50 4.88 -0.28 -12.37
C THR A 50 3.37 -0.42 -12.49
N VAL A 51 2.63 0.49 -11.85
CA VAL A 51 1.17 0.50 -11.76
C VAL A 51 0.64 1.87 -12.11
N THR A 52 -0.40 1.92 -12.93
CA THR A 52 -1.08 3.15 -13.32
C THR A 52 -2.57 2.93 -13.13
N VAL A 53 -3.21 3.72 -12.27
CA VAL A 53 -4.66 3.75 -12.17
C VAL A 53 -5.19 4.75 -13.18
N THR A 54 -5.91 4.30 -14.18
CA THR A 54 -6.39 5.15 -15.28
C THR A 54 -7.77 5.72 -15.04
N ASP A 55 -8.63 5.01 -14.30
CA ASP A 55 -9.99 5.46 -14.04
C ASP A 55 -10.57 4.82 -12.76
N ILE A 56 -11.50 5.52 -12.11
CA ILE A 56 -12.28 5.04 -10.97
C ILE A 56 -13.74 5.39 -11.23
N ILE A 57 -14.57 4.38 -11.48
CA ILE A 57 -15.98 4.53 -11.86
C ILE A 57 -16.86 3.92 -10.77
N ASP A 58 -17.76 4.72 -10.22
CA ASP A 58 -18.88 4.21 -9.42
C ASP A 58 -19.97 3.65 -10.35
N SER A 59 -20.22 2.35 -10.28
CA SER A 59 -21.26 1.66 -11.05
C SER A 59 -22.44 1.28 -10.16
N ALA A 60 -23.49 0.69 -10.73
CA ALA A 60 -24.68 0.30 -9.96
C ALA A 60 -24.34 -0.67 -8.80
N ASP A 61 -23.46 -1.63 -9.08
CA ASP A 61 -23.24 -2.81 -8.22
C ASP A 61 -21.87 -2.83 -7.53
N ALA A 62 -20.89 -2.09 -8.05
CA ALA A 62 -19.51 -2.07 -7.56
C ALA A 62 -18.78 -0.78 -7.93
N LEU A 63 -17.72 -0.46 -7.19
CA LEU A 63 -16.71 0.52 -7.61
C LEU A 63 -15.69 -0.17 -8.51
N LEU A 64 -15.47 0.34 -9.72
CA LEU A 64 -14.61 -0.24 -10.73
C LEU A 64 -13.37 0.61 -10.94
N VAL A 65 -12.19 0.01 -10.82
CA VAL A 65 -10.90 0.68 -10.96
C VAL A 65 -10.16 0.11 -12.15
N SER A 66 -9.92 0.94 -13.16
CA SER A 66 -9.14 0.55 -14.34
C SER A 66 -7.66 0.73 -14.05
N VAL A 67 -6.88 -0.33 -14.23
CA VAL A 67 -5.45 -0.35 -13.90
C VAL A 67 -4.63 -0.90 -15.04
N THR A 68 -3.42 -0.38 -15.19
CA THR A 68 -2.37 -0.94 -16.04
C THR A 68 -1.19 -1.34 -15.17
N MET A 69 -0.67 -2.56 -15.33
CA MET A 69 0.38 -3.13 -14.50
C MET A 69 1.44 -3.85 -15.34
N VAL A 70 2.71 -3.73 -14.96
CA VAL A 70 3.84 -4.44 -15.59
C VAL A 70 5.01 -4.57 -14.61
N GLY A 71 5.88 -5.56 -14.82
CA GLY A 71 7.22 -5.59 -14.22
C GLY A 71 7.52 -6.84 -13.39
N VAL A 72 6.49 -7.54 -12.91
CA VAL A 72 6.68 -8.77 -12.13
C VAL A 72 5.97 -9.94 -12.79
N ASP A 73 6.75 -10.93 -13.20
CA ASP A 73 6.23 -12.15 -13.81
C ASP A 73 5.57 -13.05 -12.77
N GLY A 74 4.38 -13.57 -13.08
CA GLY A 74 3.71 -14.55 -12.20
C GLY A 74 2.92 -13.94 -11.04
N ALA A 75 2.96 -12.61 -10.83
CA ALA A 75 2.24 -11.96 -9.74
C ALA A 75 0.74 -11.88 -10.03
N ASP A 76 -0.10 -12.09 -9.01
CA ASP A 76 -1.53 -11.81 -9.11
C ASP A 76 -1.76 -10.30 -9.14
N ALA A 77 -2.42 -9.79 -10.20
CA ALA A 77 -2.71 -8.37 -10.36
C ALA A 77 -3.79 -7.86 -9.39
N GLN A 78 -4.59 -8.76 -8.79
CA GLN A 78 -5.66 -8.41 -7.85
C GLN A 78 -5.20 -8.33 -6.39
N GLU A 79 -4.09 -8.99 -6.04
CA GLU A 79 -3.57 -9.00 -4.68
C GLU A 79 -3.06 -7.61 -4.24
N GLY A 80 -3.29 -7.23 -2.99
CA GLY A 80 -2.72 -6.01 -2.39
C GLY A 80 -3.51 -4.72 -2.63
N TRP A 81 -4.57 -4.76 -3.44
CA TRP A 81 -5.49 -3.64 -3.63
C TRP A 81 -6.40 -3.42 -2.42
N ARG A 82 -6.60 -2.15 -2.05
CA ARG A 82 -7.44 -1.71 -0.94
C ARG A 82 -8.28 -0.51 -1.35
N LEU A 83 -9.50 -0.45 -0.83
CA LEU A 83 -10.36 0.73 -0.90
C LEU A 83 -10.43 1.35 0.49
N LEU A 84 -10.21 2.66 0.56
CA LEU A 84 -10.37 3.47 1.75
C LEU A 84 -11.55 4.41 1.51
N ALA A 85 -12.64 4.19 2.24
CA ALA A 85 -13.87 4.96 2.12
C ALA A 85 -14.70 4.76 3.39
N ASP A 86 -15.53 5.74 3.76
CA ASP A 86 -16.42 5.66 4.92
C ASP A 86 -15.72 5.29 6.26
N GLY A 87 -14.43 5.64 6.40
CA GLY A 87 -13.62 5.27 7.55
C GLY A 87 -13.33 3.76 7.67
N GLN A 88 -13.50 3.00 6.59
CA GLN A 88 -13.22 1.59 6.48
C GLN A 88 -12.14 1.33 5.43
N VAL A 89 -11.45 0.19 5.58
CA VAL A 89 -10.53 -0.34 4.58
C VAL A 89 -11.05 -1.68 4.13
N THR A 90 -11.36 -1.82 2.84
CA THR A 90 -11.87 -3.07 2.26
C THR A 90 -10.93 -3.61 1.20
N GLU A 91 -10.91 -4.93 1.04
CA GLU A 91 -10.15 -5.59 -0.03
C GLU A 91 -10.94 -5.59 -1.34
N SER A 92 -10.26 -5.91 -2.44
CA SER A 92 -10.93 -6.13 -3.73
C SER A 92 -11.88 -7.31 -3.66
N ILE A 93 -12.98 -7.23 -4.41
CA ILE A 93 -13.94 -8.33 -4.59
C ILE A 93 -13.76 -8.96 -5.98
N GLU A 94 -14.38 -10.11 -6.20
CA GLU A 94 -14.48 -10.68 -7.54
C GLU A 94 -15.23 -9.72 -8.47
N LEU A 95 -14.69 -9.52 -9.67
CA LEU A 95 -15.27 -8.62 -10.67
C LEU A 95 -16.66 -9.15 -11.09
N PRO A 96 -17.74 -8.35 -10.95
CA PRO A 96 -19.06 -8.80 -11.37
C PRO A 96 -19.10 -9.15 -12.86
N THR A 97 -20.01 -10.05 -13.24
CA THR A 97 -20.06 -10.53 -14.62
C THR A 97 -20.52 -9.44 -15.59
N GLY A 98 -19.79 -9.29 -16.70
CA GLY A 98 -20.14 -8.32 -17.75
C GLY A 98 -19.71 -6.87 -17.48
N VAL A 99 -18.95 -6.61 -16.40
CA VAL A 99 -18.36 -5.29 -16.13
C VAL A 99 -16.84 -5.37 -16.18
N GLY A 100 -16.20 -4.62 -17.09
CA GLY A 100 -14.74 -4.54 -17.19
C GLY A 100 -14.04 -5.81 -17.69
N VAL A 101 -12.72 -5.87 -17.49
CA VAL A 101 -11.86 -7.01 -17.86
C VAL A 101 -11.24 -7.58 -16.59
N PRO A 102 -11.41 -8.87 -16.27
CA PRO A 102 -10.86 -9.44 -15.04
C PRO A 102 -9.33 -9.40 -15.04
N CYS A 103 -8.77 -9.12 -13.88
CA CYS A 103 -7.34 -9.18 -13.67
C CYS A 103 -6.86 -10.63 -13.60
N GLY A 104 -5.69 -10.88 -14.19
CA GLY A 104 -5.00 -12.15 -14.18
C GLY A 104 -3.58 -11.98 -13.66
N THR A 105 -2.66 -12.74 -14.25
CA THR A 105 -1.25 -12.70 -13.85
C THR A 105 -0.49 -11.60 -14.59
N VAL A 106 0.28 -10.80 -13.85
CA VAL A 106 1.18 -9.78 -14.40
C VAL A 106 2.38 -10.44 -15.08
N THR A 107 2.90 -9.79 -16.12
CA THR A 107 4.14 -10.19 -16.79
C THR A 107 5.26 -9.19 -16.53
N SER A 108 6.50 -9.64 -16.67
CA SER A 108 7.68 -8.78 -16.50
C SER A 108 7.83 -7.66 -17.52
N SER A 109 7.27 -7.80 -18.72
CA SER A 109 7.63 -6.93 -19.86
C SER A 109 6.45 -6.47 -20.72
N ALA A 110 5.30 -7.13 -20.65
CA ALA A 110 4.10 -6.72 -21.36
C ALA A 110 3.10 -6.09 -20.37
N PRO A 111 2.77 -4.79 -20.52
CA PRO A 111 1.73 -4.18 -19.73
C PRO A 111 0.39 -4.88 -19.93
N MET A 112 -0.27 -5.19 -18.82
CA MET A 112 -1.64 -5.68 -18.81
C MET A 112 -2.57 -4.59 -18.32
N SER A 113 -3.74 -4.47 -18.94
CA SER A 113 -4.82 -3.61 -18.47
C SER A 113 -6.00 -4.46 -18.02
N CYS A 114 -6.53 -4.19 -16.84
CA CYS A 114 -7.66 -4.92 -16.27
C CYS A 114 -8.44 -4.04 -15.29
N THR A 115 -9.49 -4.60 -14.70
CA THR A 115 -10.40 -3.93 -13.80
C THR A 115 -10.38 -4.61 -12.43
N ILE A 116 -10.10 -3.83 -11.40
CA ILE A 116 -10.24 -4.22 -10.00
C ILE A 116 -11.61 -3.75 -9.51
N ALA A 117 -12.38 -4.65 -8.89
CA ALA A 117 -13.66 -4.31 -8.30
C ALA A 117 -13.55 -4.17 -6.78
N PHE A 118 -14.30 -3.22 -6.23
CA PHE A 118 -14.54 -3.08 -4.80
C PHE A 118 -16.04 -2.98 -4.52
N VAL A 119 -16.39 -3.14 -3.25
CA VAL A 119 -17.73 -2.80 -2.78
C VAL A 119 -18.03 -1.33 -3.11
N ARG A 120 -19.29 -1.07 -3.47
CA ARG A 120 -19.76 0.28 -3.73
C ARG A 120 -19.73 1.13 -2.46
N VAL A 121 -19.39 2.41 -2.60
CA VAL A 121 -19.33 3.39 -1.51
C VAL A 121 -19.96 4.70 -1.95
N ASP A 122 -20.58 5.42 -1.00
CA ASP A 122 -21.26 6.69 -1.26
C ASP A 122 -20.36 7.91 -1.04
N SER A 123 -19.18 7.71 -0.43
CA SER A 123 -18.18 8.76 -0.22
C SER A 123 -17.11 8.79 -1.32
N SER A 124 -16.24 9.80 -1.28
CA SER A 124 -15.10 9.93 -2.19
C SER A 124 -14.12 8.75 -1.97
N PRO A 125 -13.97 7.83 -2.94
CA PRO A 125 -13.12 6.67 -2.75
C PRO A 125 -11.65 7.03 -2.90
N VAL A 126 -10.81 6.46 -2.03
CA VAL A 126 -9.36 6.43 -2.23
C VAL A 126 -8.93 4.98 -2.42
N VAL A 127 -8.32 4.70 -3.55
CA VAL A 127 -7.82 3.36 -3.88
C VAL A 127 -6.34 3.31 -3.53
N ALA A 128 -5.92 2.26 -2.85
CA ALA A 128 -4.52 2.04 -2.50
C ALA A 128 -4.03 0.70 -3.04
N TYR A 129 -2.74 0.66 -3.38
CA TYR A 129 -2.05 -0.57 -3.75
C TYR A 129 -0.85 -0.74 -2.83
N LEU A 130 -0.78 -1.90 -2.16
CA LEU A 130 0.31 -2.28 -1.28
C LEU A 130 1.16 -3.37 -1.95
N ARG A 131 2.44 -3.11 -2.12
CA ARG A 131 3.39 -4.10 -2.64
C ARG A 131 4.79 -3.86 -2.11
N ALA A 132 5.51 -4.94 -1.77
CA ALA A 132 6.91 -4.88 -1.33
C ALA A 132 7.16 -3.95 -0.12
N GLY A 133 6.15 -3.75 0.73
CA GLY A 133 6.22 -2.84 1.87
C GLY A 133 5.96 -1.37 1.53
N GLU A 134 5.75 -1.04 0.25
CA GLU A 134 5.41 0.29 -0.23
C GLU A 134 3.91 0.39 -0.51
N GLN A 135 3.33 1.58 -0.27
CA GLN A 135 1.94 1.88 -0.56
C GLN A 135 1.83 3.18 -1.35
N PHE A 136 1.03 3.15 -2.41
CA PHE A 136 0.59 4.34 -3.13
C PHE A 136 -0.92 4.40 -3.15
N GLN A 137 -1.45 5.63 -3.25
CA GLN A 137 -2.89 5.90 -3.24
C GLN A 137 -3.30 6.72 -4.45
N TRP A 138 -4.53 6.56 -4.89
CA TRP A 138 -5.15 7.31 -5.98
C TRP A 138 -6.57 7.71 -5.58
N SER A 139 -6.96 8.92 -5.93
CA SER A 139 -8.31 9.44 -5.72
C SER A 139 -8.81 10.11 -7.00
N ALA A 140 -10.11 9.97 -7.26
CA ALA A 140 -10.80 10.67 -8.34
C ALA A 140 -11.23 12.09 -7.92
#